data_AF-A0A0A2V280-F1
#
_entry.id   AF-A0A0A2V280-F1
#
_cell.length_a   1.000
_cell.length_b   1.000
_cell.length_c   1.000
_cell.angle_alpha   90.00
_cell.angle_beta   90.00
_cell.angle_gamma   90.00
#
_symmetry.space_group_name_H-M   'P 1'
#
loop_
_entity.id
_entity.type
_entity.pdbx_description
1 polymer ?
#
loop_
_entity_poly.entity_id
_entity_poly.type
_entity_poly.pdbx_seq_one_letter_code
_entity_poly.pdbx_strand_id
1 'polypeptide(L)'
;MVTPQFAIPPEFQADLNYVESLDTRSDEEIISSIDTYTPVTSEEKKYIWAFWHSGVKSMPGWCARNVVSWARLSGPSWTIRELDSIPDSPNYVL
;
A
#
# COMPACT_ATOMS: atom_id res chain seq x y z
N MET A 1 16.03 8.01 -25.92
CA MET A 1 17.18 7.59 -25.09
C MET A 1 17.11 6.07 -24.97
N VAL A 2 18.24 5.36 -25.10
CA VAL A 2 18.26 3.90 -24.91
C VAL A 2 18.24 3.65 -23.40
N THR A 3 17.22 2.93 -22.92
CA THR A 3 17.17 2.52 -21.51
C THR A 3 18.33 1.57 -21.25
N PRO A 4 19.23 1.85 -20.29
CA PRO A 4 20.30 0.93 -19.97
C PRO A 4 19.71 -0.39 -19.47
N GLN A 5 20.10 -1.50 -20.09
CA GLN A 5 19.76 -2.85 -19.65
C GLN A 5 20.87 -3.31 -18.69
N PHE A 6 20.55 -3.46 -17.40
CA PHE A 6 21.46 -4.03 -16.42
C PHE A 6 21.14 -5.51 -16.24
N ALA A 7 22.11 -6.39 -16.52
CA ALA A 7 21.98 -7.80 -16.20
C ALA A 7 22.27 -8.03 -14.71
N ILE A 8 21.55 -8.96 -14.10
CA ILE A 8 21.79 -9.36 -12.71
C ILE A 8 23.08 -10.21 -12.68
N PRO A 9 24.07 -9.86 -11.83
CA PRO A 9 25.30 -10.65 -11.70
C PRO A 9 24.98 -12.13 -11.36
N PRO A 10 25.64 -13.12 -11.98
CA PRO A 10 25.35 -14.55 -11.80
C PRO A 10 25.24 -15.01 -10.36
N GLU A 11 26.07 -14.44 -9.47
CA GLU A 11 26.10 -14.72 -8.03
C GLU A 11 24.80 -14.33 -7.30
N PHE A 12 24.01 -13.41 -7.84
CA PHE A 12 22.73 -12.96 -7.25
C PHE A 12 21.51 -13.52 -7.98
N GLN A 13 21.68 -14.21 -9.11
CA GLN A 13 20.55 -14.72 -9.89
C GLN A 13 19.74 -15.78 -9.13
N ALA A 14 20.40 -16.60 -8.31
CA ALA A 14 19.74 -17.61 -7.48
C ALA A 14 18.95 -17.02 -6.30
N ASP A 15 19.30 -15.81 -5.86
CA ASP A 15 18.64 -15.12 -4.75
C ASP A 15 17.42 -14.31 -5.20
N LEU A 16 17.30 -14.05 -6.52
CA LEU A 16 16.17 -13.34 -7.09
C LEU A 16 14.93 -14.23 -7.08
N ASN A 17 13.99 -13.88 -6.22
CA ASN A 17 12.68 -14.51 -6.17
C ASN A 17 11.63 -13.51 -6.64
N TYR A 18 10.97 -13.81 -7.76
CA TYR A 18 9.82 -13.03 -8.18
C TYR A 18 8.64 -13.30 -7.23
N VAL A 19 8.08 -12.24 -6.68
CA VAL A 19 6.89 -12.29 -5.83
C VAL A 19 5.73 -11.75 -6.65
N GLU A 20 4.79 -12.63 -7.00
CA GLU A 20 3.55 -12.23 -7.66
C GLU A 20 2.76 -11.28 -6.75
N SER A 21 2.14 -10.27 -7.37
CA SER A 21 1.25 -9.37 -6.64
C SER A 21 0.00 -10.14 -6.18
N LEU A 22 -0.27 -10.13 -4.89
CA LEU A 22 -1.48 -10.72 -4.30
C LEU A 22 -2.73 -9.83 -4.50
N ASP A 23 -2.55 -8.60 -4.97
CA ASP A 23 -3.61 -7.65 -5.28
C ASP A 23 -3.46 -7.14 -6.71
N THR A 24 -4.49 -7.32 -7.53
CA THR A 24 -4.49 -6.98 -8.97
C THR A 24 -5.19 -5.65 -9.26
N ARG A 25 -5.70 -4.97 -8.24
CA ARG A 25 -6.37 -3.67 -8.37
C ARG A 25 -5.40 -2.60 -8.86
N SER A 26 -5.94 -1.56 -9.49
CA SER A 26 -5.16 -0.37 -9.85
C SER A 26 -4.67 0.39 -8.62
N ASP A 27 -3.64 1.22 -8.78
CA ASP A 27 -3.15 2.09 -7.69
C ASP A 27 -4.30 2.97 -7.15
N GLU A 28 -5.15 3.49 -8.04
CA GLU A 28 -6.31 4.33 -7.69
C GLU A 28 -7.37 3.56 -6.89
N GLU A 29 -7.67 2.31 -7.28
CA GLU A 29 -8.62 1.46 -6.57
C GLU A 29 -8.11 1.10 -5.15
N ILE A 30 -6.80 0.82 -5.02
CA ILE A 30 -6.17 0.55 -3.73
C ILE A 30 -6.24 1.80 -2.85
N ILE A 31 -5.79 2.94 -3.36
CA ILE A 31 -5.81 4.20 -2.60
C ILE A 31 -7.24 4.58 -2.21
N SER A 32 -8.21 4.42 -3.11
CA SER A 32 -9.62 4.70 -2.79
C SER A 32 -10.17 3.77 -1.72
N SER A 33 -9.74 2.50 -1.67
CA SER A 33 -10.16 1.58 -0.62
C SER A 33 -9.59 1.94 0.77
N ILE A 34 -8.41 2.54 0.80
CA ILE A 34 -7.74 2.99 2.03
C ILE A 34 -8.37 4.29 2.55
N ASP A 35 -8.75 5.18 1.64
CA ASP A 35 -9.47 6.43 1.92
C ASP A 35 -10.92 6.18 2.40
N THR A 36 -11.41 4.96 2.25
CA THR A 36 -12.76 4.58 2.70
C THR A 36 -12.72 4.04 4.12
N TYR A 37 -13.54 4.60 5.02
CA TYR A 37 -13.65 4.07 6.37
C TYR A 37 -14.06 2.60 6.36
N THR A 38 -13.24 1.80 7.03
CA THR A 38 -13.51 0.39 7.30
C THR A 38 -13.50 0.17 8.81
N PRO A 39 -14.59 -0.34 9.42
CA PRO A 39 -14.61 -0.63 10.85
C PRO A 39 -13.62 -1.75 11.19
N VAL A 40 -13.01 -1.67 12.37
CA VAL A 40 -12.20 -2.76 12.91
C VAL A 40 -13.16 -3.87 13.33
N THR A 41 -13.13 -4.99 12.62
CA THR A 41 -13.94 -6.18 12.90
C THR A 41 -13.08 -7.23 13.60
N SER A 42 -13.65 -8.42 13.83
CA SER A 42 -13.06 -9.55 14.57
C SER A 42 -11.54 -9.78 14.40
N GLU A 43 -10.97 -10.44 15.40
CA GLU A 43 -9.54 -10.79 15.52
C GLU A 43 -8.97 -11.60 14.33
N GLU A 44 -9.82 -12.13 13.44
CA GLU A 44 -9.40 -12.87 12.24
C GLU A 44 -8.86 -11.98 11.12
N LYS A 45 -9.21 -10.69 11.10
CA LYS A 45 -8.70 -9.76 10.08
C LYS A 45 -7.34 -9.21 10.48
N LYS A 46 -6.44 -9.17 9.50
CA LYS A 46 -5.11 -8.58 9.65
C LYS A 46 -5.15 -7.13 9.20
N TYR A 47 -4.49 -6.27 9.98
CA TYR A 47 -4.48 -4.83 9.75
C TYR A 47 -3.05 -4.32 9.57
N ILE A 48 -2.87 -3.42 8.61
CA ILE A 48 -1.69 -2.54 8.53
C ILE A 48 -2.18 -1.14 8.86
N TRP A 49 -1.54 -0.51 9.84
CA TRP A 49 -1.89 0.84 10.28
C TRP A 49 -0.87 1.83 9.76
N ALA A 50 -1.36 2.93 9.21
CA ALA A 50 -0.57 4.05 8.78
C ALA A 50 -1.21 5.36 9.24
N PHE A 51 -0.40 6.40 9.29
CA PHE A 51 -0.88 7.75 9.58
C PHE A 51 -0.28 8.72 8.58
N TRP A 52 -1.11 9.58 8.01
CA TRP A 52 -0.69 10.74 7.26
C TRP A 52 -1.58 11.93 7.60
N HIS A 53 -0.99 12.96 8.20
CA HIS A 53 -1.72 14.12 8.73
C HIS A 53 -2.74 14.76 7.75
N SER A 54 -2.50 14.69 6.44
CA SER A 54 -3.35 15.25 5.39
C SER A 54 -4.09 14.18 4.55
N GLY A 55 -4.22 12.94 5.05
CA GLY A 55 -4.93 11.84 4.41
C GLY A 55 -4.19 11.19 3.24
N VAL A 56 -4.52 9.92 2.95
CA VAL A 56 -3.81 9.08 1.97
C VAL A 56 -3.69 9.71 0.57
N LYS A 57 -4.69 10.47 0.12
CA LYS A 57 -4.71 11.10 -1.21
C LYS A 57 -3.74 12.28 -1.35
N SER A 58 -3.26 12.86 -0.25
CA SER A 58 -2.29 13.96 -0.27
C SER A 58 -0.84 13.49 -0.19
N MET A 59 -0.61 12.18 -0.03
CA MET A 59 0.71 11.61 0.09
C MET A 59 1.57 11.92 -1.14
N PRO A 60 2.87 12.26 -0.97
CA PRO A 60 3.82 12.27 -2.06
C PRO A 60 3.81 10.93 -2.81
N GLY A 61 4.00 10.94 -4.13
CA GLY A 61 3.87 9.73 -4.94
C GLY A 61 4.75 8.54 -4.50
N TRP A 62 5.89 8.78 -3.84
CA TRP A 62 6.71 7.71 -3.28
C TRP A 62 6.10 7.06 -2.02
N CYS A 63 5.39 7.84 -1.19
CA CYS A 63 4.60 7.33 -0.06
C CYS A 63 3.41 6.53 -0.58
N ALA A 64 2.65 7.07 -1.53
CA ALA A 64 1.50 6.38 -2.12
C ALA A 64 1.91 5.02 -2.71
N ARG A 65 3.03 4.96 -3.45
CA ARG A 65 3.59 3.69 -3.95
C ARG A 65 3.96 2.71 -2.83
N ASN A 66 4.45 3.19 -1.69
CA ASN A 66 4.78 2.33 -0.56
C ASN A 66 3.51 1.69 0.03
N VAL A 67 2.46 2.48 0.23
CA VAL A 67 1.17 2.00 0.72
C VAL A 67 0.52 1.01 -0.26
N VAL A 68 0.56 1.32 -1.57
CA VAL A 68 0.11 0.39 -2.62
C VAL A 68 0.91 -0.91 -2.60
N SER A 69 2.23 -0.85 -2.37
CA SER A 69 3.07 -2.04 -2.24
C SER A 69 2.63 -2.95 -1.10
N TRP A 70 2.17 -2.39 0.03
CA TRP A 70 1.62 -3.19 1.12
C TRP A 70 0.40 -4.00 0.69
N ALA A 71 -0.51 -3.40 -0.08
CA ALA A 71 -1.69 -4.10 -0.61
C ALA A 71 -1.26 -5.26 -1.51
N ARG A 72 -0.28 -5.01 -2.40
CA ARG A 72 0.26 -6.02 -3.32
C ARG A 72 0.96 -7.18 -2.61
N LEU A 73 1.70 -6.91 -1.54
CA LEU A 73 2.43 -7.93 -0.78
C LEU A 73 1.55 -8.72 0.19
N SER A 74 0.48 -8.11 0.70
CA SER A 74 -0.37 -8.71 1.73
C SER A 74 -1.65 -9.33 1.15
N GLY A 75 -2.10 -8.82 0.00
CA GLY A 75 -3.32 -9.22 -0.67
C GLY A 75 -4.59 -8.69 0.00
N PRO A 76 -5.76 -8.97 -0.60
CA PRO A 76 -7.06 -8.44 -0.15
C PRO A 76 -7.54 -8.99 1.20
N SER A 77 -6.84 -9.97 1.78
CA SER A 77 -7.13 -10.48 3.12
C SER A 77 -6.70 -9.52 4.25
N TRP A 78 -5.85 -8.55 3.93
CA TRP A 78 -5.41 -7.51 4.86
C TRP A 78 -6.19 -6.22 4.63
N THR A 79 -6.49 -5.53 5.72
CA THR A 79 -7.05 -4.17 5.68
C THR A 79 -5.95 -3.17 5.99
N ILE A 80 -5.66 -2.27 5.05
CA ILE A 80 -4.77 -1.13 5.30
C ILE A 80 -5.65 0.02 5.81
N ARG A 81 -5.41 0.48 7.04
CA ARG A 81 -6.10 1.64 7.63
C ARG A 81 -5.11 2.79 7.71
N GLU A 82 -5.40 3.83 6.95
CA GLU A 82 -4.72 5.10 7.06
C GLU A 82 -5.55 6.02 7.94
N LEU A 83 -4.91 6.66 8.91
CA LEU A 83 -5.51 7.60 9.85
C LEU A 83 -4.95 8.99 9.58
N ASP A 84 -5.76 10.02 9.77
CA ASP A 84 -5.35 11.40 9.48
C ASP A 84 -5.77 12.40 10.57
N SER A 85 -5.41 13.67 10.36
CA SER A 85 -5.78 14.79 11.22
C SER A 85 -6.72 15.78 10.51
N ILE A 86 -7.55 15.30 9.58
CA ILE A 86 -8.56 16.10 8.89
C ILE A 86 -9.90 15.90 9.61
N PRO A 87 -10.46 16.90 10.31
CA PRO A 87 -11.65 16.72 11.14
C PRO A 87 -12.88 16.13 10.44
N ASP A 88 -13.05 16.42 9.14
CA ASP A 88 -14.17 15.93 8.34
C ASP A 88 -13.86 14.61 7.60
N SER A 89 -12.65 14.06 7.79
CA SER A 89 -12.26 12.79 7.19
C SER A 89 -12.97 11.63 7.88
N PRO A 90 -13.40 10.60 7.12
CA PRO A 90 -13.91 9.38 7.71
C PRO A 90 -12.85 8.60 8.53
N ASN A 91 -11.56 8.97 8.42
CA ASN A 91 -10.42 8.35 9.09
C ASN A 91 -9.72 9.26 10.14
N TYR A 92 -10.38 10.34 10.55
CA TYR A 92 -9.86 11.29 11.56
C TYR A 92 -9.50 10.64 12.91
N VAL A 93 -8.35 11.00 13.48
CA VAL A 93 -7.93 10.54 14.81
C VAL A 93 -7.30 11.62 15.72
N LEU A 94 -6.94 12.80 15.19
CA LEU A 94 -6.26 13.90 15.92
C LEU A 94 -6.79 15.26 15.54
#